data_AF-A0A7Z9QW57-F1
#
_entry.id   AF-A0A7Z9QW57-F1
#
_cell.length_a   1.000
_cell.length_b   1.000
_cell.length_c   1.000
_cell.angle_alpha   90.00
_cell.angle_beta   90.00
_cell.angle_gamma   90.00
#
_symmetry.space_group_name_H-M   'P 1'
#
loop_
_entity.id
_entity.type
_entity.pdbx_description
1 polymer ?
#
loop_
_entity_poly.entity_id
_entity_poly.type
_entity_poly.pdbx_seq_one_letter_code
_entity_poly.pdbx_strand_id
1 'polypeptide(L)'
;MSDFTVFDVDFPPDAKQRVIVNTDAKNEADDQYAIVHAVLTPSFDLHGIIPAHFGTRKSATSMQDSYDETMLLLRLMDLEGKVRVEAGATHAILDESTPVDSPGARLIIEEAMKDDKRPLHIAFYGPLTDMASALLLEPEIQDRGVRVLW
;
A
#
# COMPACT_ATOMS: atom_id res chain seq x y z
N MET A 1 -26.71 -1.70 -27.99
CA MET A 1 -25.47 -2.29 -27.42
C MET A 1 -25.57 -2.04 -25.93
N SER A 2 -25.38 -3.04 -25.07
CA SER A 2 -25.43 -2.77 -23.63
C SER A 2 -24.21 -1.94 -23.25
N ASP A 3 -24.43 -0.81 -22.58
CA ASP A 3 -23.40 0.10 -22.04
C ASP A 3 -22.63 -0.52 -20.85
N PHE A 4 -22.52 -1.85 -20.81
CA PHE A 4 -21.85 -2.57 -19.73
C PHE A 4 -20.33 -2.43 -19.89
N THR A 5 -19.70 -1.80 -18.92
CA THR A 5 -18.26 -1.62 -18.79
C THR A 5 -17.72 -2.50 -17.65
N VAL A 6 -16.40 -2.64 -17.57
CA VAL A 6 -15.75 -3.34 -16.46
C VAL A 6 -16.03 -2.68 -15.09
N PHE A 7 -16.39 -1.39 -15.09
CA PHE A 7 -16.75 -0.65 -13.88
C PHE A 7 -18.17 -0.97 -13.38
N ASP A 8 -18.99 -1.63 -14.20
CA ASP A 8 -20.33 -2.09 -13.82
C ASP A 8 -20.31 -3.50 -13.19
N VAL A 9 -19.12 -4.11 -13.09
CA VAL A 9 -18.92 -5.38 -12.39
C VAL A 9 -18.89 -5.12 -10.90
N ASP A 10 -19.94 -5.52 -10.18
CA ASP A 10 -19.96 -5.49 -8.71
C ASP A 10 -19.60 -6.86 -8.13
N PHE A 11 -18.58 -6.88 -7.27
CA PHE A 11 -18.18 -8.09 -6.56
C PHE A 11 -18.87 -8.11 -5.18
N PRO A 12 -19.45 -9.25 -4.76
CA PRO A 12 -19.95 -9.36 -3.40
C PRO A 12 -18.77 -9.15 -2.41
N PRO A 13 -19.00 -8.54 -1.24
CA PRO A 13 -17.92 -8.11 -0.34
C PRO A 13 -16.92 -9.22 0.02
N ASP A 14 -17.39 -10.45 0.18
CA ASP A 14 -16.58 -11.63 0.51
C ASP A 14 -15.70 -12.12 -0.66
N ALA A 15 -16.05 -11.78 -1.90
CA ALA A 15 -15.23 -12.06 -3.08
C ALA A 15 -14.16 -10.99 -3.34
N LYS A 16 -14.29 -9.80 -2.75
CA LYS A 16 -13.26 -8.75 -2.87
C LYS A 16 -11.99 -9.15 -2.13
N GLN A 17 -10.85 -8.85 -2.75
CA GLN A 17 -9.54 -9.13 -2.18
C GLN A 17 -9.15 -7.98 -1.25
N ARG A 18 -8.74 -8.32 -0.03
CA ARG A 18 -8.19 -7.35 0.92
C ARG A 18 -6.80 -6.93 0.46
N VAL A 19 -6.62 -5.66 0.14
CA VAL A 19 -5.37 -5.16 -0.45
C VAL A 19 -4.84 -3.95 0.31
N ILE A 20 -3.53 -3.95 0.57
CA ILE A 20 -2.74 -2.74 0.81
C ILE A 20 -1.81 -2.56 -0.39
N VAL A 21 -1.62 -1.31 -0.82
CA VAL A 21 -0.59 -0.95 -1.80
C VAL A 21 0.55 -0.26 -1.07
N ASN A 22 1.78 -0.66 -1.33
CA ASN A 22 2.99 0.06 -0.96
C ASN A 22 3.68 0.53 -2.24
N THR A 23 3.99 1.82 -2.31
CA THR A 23 4.38 2.50 -3.55
C THR A 23 5.52 3.45 -3.26
N ASP A 24 6.48 3.56 -4.16
CA ASP A 24 7.51 4.60 -4.12
C ASP A 24 7.26 5.62 -5.23
N ALA A 25 5.98 6.01 -5.40
CA ALA A 25 5.53 7.08 -6.29
C ALA A 25 6.50 8.26 -6.28
N LYS A 26 6.70 8.90 -7.45
CA LYS A 26 7.75 9.92 -7.68
C LYS A 26 9.16 9.40 -7.91
N ASN A 27 9.45 8.12 -7.63
CA ASN A 27 10.72 7.52 -8.07
C ASN A 27 10.74 7.40 -9.61
N GLU A 28 9.71 6.79 -10.18
CA GLU A 28 9.48 6.59 -11.62
C GLU A 28 8.01 6.89 -11.98
N ALA A 29 7.60 6.57 -13.21
CA ALA A 29 6.32 6.99 -13.80
C ALA A 29 5.24 5.89 -13.80
N ASP A 30 5.56 4.68 -13.38
CA ASP A 30 4.68 3.51 -13.39
C ASP A 30 3.73 3.46 -12.19
N ASP A 31 4.21 3.81 -11.00
CA ASP A 31 3.43 3.79 -9.75
C ASP A 31 2.15 4.64 -9.82
N GLN A 32 2.17 5.77 -10.53
CA GLN A 32 0.95 6.58 -10.70
C GLN A 32 -0.17 5.79 -11.40
N TYR A 33 0.16 5.01 -12.42
CA TYR A 33 -0.82 4.16 -13.10
C TYR A 33 -1.25 3.00 -12.20
N ALA A 34 -0.31 2.37 -11.51
CA ALA A 34 -0.62 1.25 -10.60
C ALA A 34 -1.57 1.67 -9.47
N ILE A 35 -1.34 2.84 -8.86
CA ILE A 35 -2.23 3.45 -7.85
C ILE A 35 -3.64 3.66 -8.42
N VAL A 36 -3.75 4.28 -9.60
CA VAL A 36 -5.06 4.52 -10.24
C VAL A 36 -5.80 3.19 -10.48
N HIS A 37 -5.10 2.17 -10.96
CA HIS A 37 -5.68 0.84 -11.15
C HIS A 37 -6.15 0.21 -9.83
N ALA A 38 -5.35 0.28 -8.78
CA ALA A 38 -5.69 -0.27 -7.46
C ALA A 38 -6.90 0.44 -6.83
N VAL A 39 -7.03 1.75 -7.06
CA VAL A 39 -8.13 2.57 -6.54
C VAL A 39 -9.43 2.35 -7.31
N LEU A 40 -9.37 2.13 -8.63
CA LEU A 40 -10.56 2.04 -9.48
C LEU A 40 -11.09 0.61 -9.68
N THR A 41 -10.30 -0.42 -9.37
CA THR A 41 -10.74 -1.80 -9.60
C THR A 41 -11.89 -2.19 -8.65
N PRO A 42 -12.98 -2.80 -9.15
CA PRO A 42 -14.09 -3.23 -8.29
C PRO A 42 -13.78 -4.49 -7.47
N SER A 43 -12.68 -5.20 -7.81
CA SER A 43 -12.29 -6.46 -7.17
C SER A 43 -11.55 -6.27 -5.84
N PHE A 44 -11.11 -5.06 -5.51
CA PHE A 44 -10.36 -4.78 -4.29
C PHE A 44 -11.25 -4.22 -3.18
N ASP A 45 -10.94 -4.68 -1.97
CA ASP A 45 -11.24 -4.05 -0.70
C ASP A 45 -9.94 -3.37 -0.26
N LEU A 46 -9.73 -2.14 -0.75
CA LEU A 46 -8.47 -1.40 -0.57
C LEU A 46 -8.41 -0.82 0.84
N HIS A 47 -7.54 -1.38 1.68
CA HIS A 47 -7.37 -0.99 3.07
C HIS A 47 -6.43 0.21 3.26
N GLY A 48 -5.59 0.52 2.28
CA GLY A 48 -4.79 1.73 2.27
C GLY A 48 -3.65 1.72 1.27
N ILE A 49 -3.03 2.88 1.12
CA ILE A 49 -1.81 3.10 0.33
C ILE A 49 -0.70 3.55 1.27
N ILE A 50 0.49 2.99 1.11
CA ILE A 50 1.69 3.31 1.88
C ILE A 50 2.74 3.91 0.94
N PRO A 51 2.91 5.24 0.94
CA PRO A 51 4.00 5.88 0.22
C PRO A 51 5.32 5.61 0.95
N ALA A 52 6.26 4.98 0.25
CA ALA A 52 7.54 4.52 0.75
C ALA A 52 8.69 5.41 0.26
N HIS A 53 9.83 5.33 0.93
CA HIS A 53 11.05 5.96 0.43
C HIS A 53 11.55 5.29 -0.85
N PHE A 54 12.28 6.01 -1.69
CA PHE A 54 13.08 5.43 -2.81
C PHE A 54 14.58 5.68 -2.64
N GLY A 55 15.03 5.71 -1.38
CA GLY A 55 16.41 5.96 -1.00
C GLY A 55 16.79 7.44 -1.16
N THR A 56 18.09 7.73 -1.16
CA THR A 56 18.60 9.11 -1.08
C THR A 56 19.20 9.65 -2.37
N ARG A 57 19.22 8.85 -3.44
CA ARG A 57 19.90 9.21 -4.70
C ARG A 57 19.21 10.34 -5.44
N LYS A 58 17.88 10.29 -5.56
CA LYS A 58 17.07 11.29 -6.28
C LYS A 58 16.60 12.42 -5.36
N SER A 59 16.37 12.14 -4.08
CA SER A 59 15.88 13.09 -3.09
C SER A 59 16.29 12.71 -1.67
N ALA A 60 16.55 13.70 -0.82
CA ALA A 60 16.81 13.49 0.61
C ALA A 60 15.52 13.24 1.42
N THR A 61 14.35 13.51 0.82
CA THR A 61 13.03 13.40 1.44
C THR A 61 12.13 12.45 0.67
N SER A 62 12.70 11.42 0.04
CA SER A 62 12.00 10.58 -0.94
C SER A 62 10.68 9.97 -0.46
N MET A 63 10.55 9.60 0.82
CA MET A 63 9.26 9.16 1.37
C MET A 63 8.20 10.27 1.29
N GLN A 64 8.56 11.50 1.69
CA GLN A 64 7.65 12.65 1.60
C GLN A 64 7.30 12.97 0.15
N ASP A 65 8.27 12.88 -0.76
CA ASP A 65 8.04 13.09 -2.19
C ASP A 65 7.04 12.07 -2.75
N SER A 66 7.12 10.82 -2.30
CA SER A 66 6.15 9.77 -2.65
C SER A 66 4.78 9.99 -2.06
N TYR A 67 4.73 10.44 -0.81
CA TYR A 67 3.49 10.81 -0.14
C TYR A 67 2.79 11.95 -0.88
N ASP A 68 3.52 13.02 -1.19
CA ASP A 68 2.98 14.20 -1.87
C ASP A 68 2.47 13.86 -3.29
N GLU A 69 3.18 12.99 -4.01
CA GLU A 69 2.75 12.50 -5.32
C GLU A 69 1.48 11.63 -5.21
N THR A 70 1.41 10.72 -4.24
CA THR A 70 0.20 9.90 -3.97
C THR A 70 -0.99 10.80 -3.66
N MET A 71 -0.81 11.79 -2.79
CA MET A 71 -1.86 12.75 -2.44
C MET A 71 -2.26 13.63 -3.64
N LEU A 72 -1.31 14.01 -4.51
CA LEU A 72 -1.60 14.73 -5.74
C LEU A 72 -2.51 13.90 -6.66
N LEU A 73 -2.23 12.61 -6.87
CA LEU A 73 -3.10 11.73 -7.66
C LEU A 73 -4.50 11.63 -7.07
N LEU A 74 -4.61 11.37 -5.77
CA LEU A 74 -5.92 11.27 -5.10
C LEU A 74 -6.71 12.58 -5.20
N ARG A 75 -6.04 13.74 -5.12
CA ARG A 75 -6.69 15.04 -5.40
C ARG A 75 -7.19 15.16 -6.83
N LEU A 76 -6.37 14.78 -7.81
CA LEU A 76 -6.76 14.81 -9.22
C LEU A 76 -7.94 13.88 -9.54
N MET A 77 -8.16 12.85 -8.72
CA MET A 77 -9.27 11.90 -8.82
C MET A 77 -10.49 12.27 -7.96
N ASP A 78 -10.46 13.39 -7.23
CA ASP A 78 -11.48 13.77 -6.24
C ASP A 78 -11.68 12.71 -5.11
N LEU A 79 -10.60 12.03 -4.73
CA LEU A 79 -10.56 10.96 -3.73
C LEU A 79 -9.68 11.28 -2.49
N GLU A 80 -9.12 12.48 -2.41
CA GLU A 80 -8.42 12.94 -1.19
C GLU A 80 -9.34 12.83 0.04
N GLY A 81 -8.83 12.24 1.12
CA GLY A 81 -9.60 11.98 2.35
C GLY A 81 -10.62 10.82 2.25
N LYS A 82 -10.80 10.21 1.07
CA LYS A 82 -11.64 9.01 0.88
C LYS A 82 -10.84 7.72 0.87
N VAL A 83 -9.60 7.77 0.40
CA VAL A 83 -8.64 6.66 0.43
C VAL A 83 -7.69 6.86 1.61
N ARG A 84 -7.51 5.82 2.43
CA ARG A 84 -6.56 5.83 3.55
C ARG A 84 -5.13 5.84 3.01
N VAL A 85 -4.32 6.79 3.47
CA VAL A 85 -2.89 6.90 3.11
C VAL A 85 -2.08 7.05 4.39
N GLU A 86 -1.11 6.15 4.59
CA GLU A 86 -0.26 6.14 5.78
C GLU A 86 1.20 6.19 5.34
N ALA A 87 1.95 7.18 5.82
CA ALA A 87 3.35 7.36 5.44
C ALA A 87 4.20 6.14 5.83
N GLY A 88 5.00 5.63 4.89
CA GLY A 88 5.97 4.57 5.13
C GLY A 88 7.21 5.04 5.87
N ALA A 89 8.17 4.14 6.03
CA ALA A 89 9.46 4.44 6.62
C ALA A 89 10.20 5.53 5.82
N THR A 90 10.90 6.42 6.52
CA THR A 90 11.67 7.51 5.88
C THR A 90 13.00 7.04 5.27
N HIS A 91 13.47 5.84 5.62
CA HIS A 91 14.73 5.28 5.16
C HIS A 91 14.73 3.75 5.27
N ALA A 92 15.65 3.09 4.56
CA ALA A 92 15.82 1.64 4.62
C ALA A 92 16.16 1.16 6.04
N ILE A 93 15.80 -0.09 6.38
CA ILE A 93 16.23 -0.70 7.64
C ILE A 93 17.76 -0.75 7.72
N LEU A 94 18.28 -0.59 8.93
CA LEU A 94 19.73 -0.58 9.17
C LEU A 94 20.34 -1.98 9.00
N ASP A 95 19.63 -2.98 9.50
CA ASP A 95 20.02 -4.38 9.55
C ASP A 95 18.77 -5.27 9.63
N GLU A 96 18.96 -6.59 9.62
CA GLU A 96 17.86 -7.60 9.60
C GLU A 96 17.06 -7.69 10.90
N SER A 97 17.47 -6.98 11.96
CA SER A 97 16.87 -7.06 13.30
C SER A 97 16.31 -5.75 13.83
N THR A 98 16.61 -4.63 13.17
CA THR A 98 16.23 -3.29 13.62
C THR A 98 15.12 -2.73 12.73
N PRO A 99 13.84 -2.73 13.16
CA PRO A 99 12.75 -2.17 12.39
C PRO A 99 12.84 -0.64 12.31
N VAL A 100 12.19 -0.08 11.28
CA VAL A 100 11.84 1.34 11.23
C VAL A 100 10.34 1.46 11.46
N ASP A 101 9.95 1.90 12.65
CA ASP A 101 8.53 2.10 12.97
C ASP A 101 7.96 3.26 12.14
N SER A 102 6.84 3.01 11.46
CA SER A 102 6.17 3.96 10.57
C SER A 102 4.66 3.75 10.60
N PRO A 103 3.84 4.79 10.32
CA PRO A 103 2.40 4.61 10.13
C PRO A 103 2.06 3.51 9.11
N GLY A 104 2.84 3.40 8.02
CA GLY A 104 2.69 2.34 7.01
C GLY A 104 2.94 0.94 7.55
N ALA A 105 4.03 0.73 8.30
CA ALA A 105 4.29 -0.56 8.95
C ALA A 105 3.19 -0.91 9.97
N ARG A 106 2.68 0.09 10.72
CA ARG A 106 1.57 -0.09 11.65
C ARG A 106 0.25 -0.41 10.95
N LEU A 107 -0.02 0.16 9.77
CA LEU A 107 -1.17 -0.22 8.94
C LEU A 107 -1.11 -1.69 8.53
N ILE A 108 0.06 -2.18 8.10
CA ILE A 108 0.25 -3.60 7.76
C ILE A 108 -0.10 -4.49 8.96
N ILE A 109 0.42 -4.17 10.13
CA ILE A 109 0.15 -4.92 11.36
C ILE A 109 -1.34 -4.87 11.71
N GLU A 110 -1.94 -3.68 11.69
CA GLU A 110 -3.36 -3.47 11.99
C GLU A 110 -4.25 -4.36 11.11
N GLU A 111 -4.03 -4.33 9.79
CA GLU A 111 -4.85 -5.11 8.86
C GLU A 111 -4.56 -6.61 8.92
N ALA A 112 -3.31 -7.01 9.11
CA ALA A 112 -2.94 -8.43 9.24
C ALA A 112 -3.56 -9.06 10.49
N MET A 113 -3.67 -8.28 11.58
CA MET A 113 -4.15 -8.78 12.86
C MET A 113 -5.68 -8.79 13.00
N LYS A 114 -6.43 -8.26 12.02
CA LYS A 114 -7.91 -8.35 12.02
C LYS A 114 -8.40 -9.79 11.97
N ASP A 115 -9.53 -10.03 12.64
CA ASP A 115 -10.26 -11.30 12.55
C ASP A 115 -11.07 -11.35 11.25
N ASP A 116 -10.36 -11.55 10.14
CA ASP A 116 -10.92 -11.80 8.82
C ASP A 116 -10.27 -13.07 8.25
N LYS A 117 -11.09 -13.97 7.72
CA LYS A 117 -10.63 -15.26 7.16
C LYS A 117 -10.02 -15.10 5.76
N ARG A 118 -10.28 -13.97 5.08
CA ARG A 118 -9.70 -13.65 3.79
C ARG A 118 -8.23 -13.26 3.96
N PRO A 119 -7.32 -13.74 3.10
CA PRO A 119 -5.91 -13.34 3.15
C PRO A 119 -5.77 -11.83 2.91
N LEU A 120 -4.82 -11.21 3.61
CA LEU A 120 -4.39 -9.85 3.32
C LEU A 120 -3.32 -9.89 2.23
N HIS A 121 -3.58 -9.23 1.12
CA HIS A 121 -2.61 -9.05 0.05
C HIS A 121 -1.93 -7.69 0.19
N ILE A 122 -0.60 -7.65 0.05
CA ILE A 122 0.16 -6.41 0.07
C ILE A 122 0.99 -6.36 -1.20
N ALA A 123 0.65 -5.44 -2.08
CA ALA A 123 1.34 -5.23 -3.34
C ALA A 123 2.41 -4.15 -3.14
N PHE A 124 3.67 -4.50 -3.31
CA PHE A 124 4.83 -3.61 -3.21
C PHE A 124 5.30 -3.24 -4.61
N TYR A 125 5.30 -1.96 -4.92
CA TYR A 125 5.85 -1.40 -6.16
C TYR A 125 7.25 -0.81 -5.95
N GLY A 126 7.60 -0.54 -4.69
CA GLY A 126 8.91 -0.03 -4.27
C GLY A 126 9.65 -0.98 -3.30
N PRO A 127 10.32 -0.45 -2.26
CA PRO A 127 11.11 -1.26 -1.34
C PRO A 127 10.24 -2.03 -0.32
N LEU A 128 10.77 -3.14 0.19
CA LEU A 128 10.13 -3.98 1.21
C LEU A 128 10.29 -3.46 2.65
N THR A 129 10.74 -2.22 2.85
CA THR A 129 11.12 -1.69 4.18
C THR A 129 9.96 -1.70 5.18
N ASP A 130 8.75 -1.35 4.75
CA ASP A 130 7.58 -1.36 5.63
C ASP A 130 7.13 -2.80 5.98
N MET A 131 7.24 -3.77 5.05
CA MET A 131 6.95 -5.18 5.36
C MET A 131 7.96 -5.76 6.35
N ALA A 132 9.25 -5.53 6.10
CA ALA A 132 10.31 -6.01 6.97
C ALA A 132 10.15 -5.41 8.39
N SER A 133 9.88 -4.11 8.47
CA SER A 133 9.63 -3.43 9.74
C SER A 133 8.38 -3.96 10.43
N ALA A 134 7.28 -4.16 9.70
CA ALA A 134 6.04 -4.72 10.24
C ALA A 134 6.26 -6.11 10.84
N LEU A 135 6.98 -7.00 10.15
CA LEU A 135 7.27 -8.35 10.63
C LEU A 135 8.20 -8.36 11.85
N LEU A 136 9.17 -7.46 11.91
CA LEU A 136 10.04 -7.31 13.07
C LEU A 136 9.31 -6.72 14.28
N LEU A 137 8.36 -5.81 14.06
CA LEU A 137 7.56 -5.18 15.11
C LEU A 137 6.47 -6.12 15.64
N GLU A 138 5.87 -6.94 14.78
CA GLU A 138 4.84 -7.92 15.13
C GLU A 138 5.08 -9.24 14.37
N PRO A 139 5.92 -10.15 14.91
CA PRO A 139 6.22 -11.42 14.26
C PRO A 139 5.00 -12.33 14.03
N GLU A 140 3.91 -12.14 14.80
CA GLU A 140 2.69 -12.95 14.65
C GLU A 140 2.03 -12.79 13.27
N ILE A 141 2.27 -11.68 12.55
CA ILE A 141 1.64 -11.44 11.24
C ILE A 141 2.00 -12.51 10.19
N GLN A 142 3.13 -13.22 10.35
CA GLN A 142 3.52 -14.31 9.45
C GLN A 142 2.52 -15.47 9.45
N ASP A 143 1.78 -15.65 10.55
CA ASP A 143 0.79 -16.71 10.74
C ASP A 143 -0.65 -16.26 10.40
N ARG A 144 -0.81 -15.01 9.90
CA ARG A 144 -2.12 -14.38 9.67
C ARG A 144 -2.57 -14.36 8.20
N GLY A 145 -1.98 -15.21 7.36
CA GLY A 145 -2.39 -15.32 5.96
C GLY A 145 -2.07 -14.07 5.12
N VAL A 146 -0.99 -13.37 5.46
CA VAL A 146 -0.46 -12.25 4.67
C VAL A 146 0.24 -12.77 3.43
N ARG A 147 -0.03 -12.15 2.27
CA ARG A 147 0.59 -12.45 0.97
C ARG A 147 1.28 -11.21 0.45
N VAL A 148 2.60 -11.28 0.33
CA VAL A 148 3.42 -10.23 -0.27
C VAL A 148 3.53 -10.49 -1.76
N LEU A 149 3.19 -9.48 -2.57
CA LEU A 149 3.43 -9.45 -4.01
C LEU A 149 4.45 -8.34 -4.25
N TRP A 150 5.60 -8.69 -4.79
CA TRP A 150 6.73 -7.80 -5.03
C TRP A 150 7.39 -8.16 -6.35
#